data_AF-A0A170UM67-F1
#
_entry.id   AF-A0A170UM67-F1
#
_cell.length_a   1.000
_cell.length_b   1.000
_cell.length_c   1.000
_cell.angle_alpha   90.00
_cell.angle_beta   90.00
_cell.angle_gamma   90.00
#
_symmetry.space_group_name_H-M   'P 1'
#
loop_
_entity.id
_entity.type
_entity.pdbx_description
1 polymer ?
#
loop_
_entity_poly.entity_id
_entity_poly.type
_entity_poly.pdbx_seq_one_letter_code
_entity_poly.pdbx_strand_id
1 'polypeptide(L)'
;EVSQWISFWAQFSRIDEDESLNKEEKFQYLIQSMKMGSRAYNVVMSFPASGTNYPLALQALQDRFGRTDLLIEHYMRELLALVSNKSNINLCEFYDQLKHCLRQLCSTASSSY
;
A
#
# COMPACT_ATOMS: atom_id res chain seq x y z
N GLU A 1 -0.20 -4.62 9.96
CA GLU A 1 0.50 -3.41 9.48
C GLU A 1 0.46 -3.26 7.96
N VAL A 2 0.84 -4.26 7.17
CA VAL A 2 0.83 -4.13 5.69
C VAL A 2 -0.56 -3.81 5.12
N SER A 3 -1.62 -4.48 5.61
CA SER A 3 -3.01 -4.19 5.18
C SER A 3 -3.46 -2.73 5.45
N GLN A 4 -2.95 -2.08 6.49
CA GLN A 4 -3.28 -0.68 6.79
C GLN A 4 -2.65 0.25 5.75
N TRP A 5 -1.42 -0.04 5.31
CA TRP A 5 -0.75 0.73 4.26
C TRP A 5 -1.42 0.56 2.90
N ILE A 6 -1.89 -0.64 2.55
CA ILE A 6 -2.70 -0.84 1.32
C ILE A 6 -3.94 0.04 1.35
N SER A 7 -4.68 0.01 2.46
CA SER A 7 -5.90 0.81 2.61
C SER A 7 -5.61 2.30 2.61
N PHE A 8 -4.48 2.72 3.19
CA PHE A 8 -4.01 4.10 3.14
C PHE A 8 -3.70 4.53 1.71
N TRP A 9 -2.87 3.78 0.96
CA TRP A 9 -2.49 4.15 -0.41
C TRP A 9 -3.69 4.19 -1.36
N ALA A 10 -4.63 3.24 -1.25
CA ALA A 10 -5.85 3.24 -2.05
C ALA A 10 -6.77 4.44 -1.77
N GLN A 11 -6.73 4.99 -0.56
CA GLN A 11 -7.48 6.20 -0.20
C GLN A 11 -6.72 7.46 -0.61
N PHE A 12 -5.40 7.47 -0.39
CA PHE A 12 -4.54 8.63 -0.61
C PHE A 12 -4.29 8.90 -2.09
N SER A 13 -4.33 7.88 -2.96
CA SER A 13 -4.17 8.06 -4.41
C SER A 13 -5.18 9.05 -4.99
N ARG A 14 -6.40 9.10 -4.44
CA ARG A 14 -7.43 10.07 -4.85
C ARG A 14 -7.03 11.52 -4.60
N ILE A 15 -6.23 11.78 -3.57
CA ILE A 15 -5.71 13.11 -3.22
C ILE A 15 -4.48 13.43 -4.07
N ASP A 16 -3.61 12.43 -4.29
CA ASP A 16 -2.41 12.58 -5.12
C ASP A 16 -2.74 12.82 -6.60
N GLU A 17 -3.77 12.17 -7.13
CA GLU A 17 -4.25 12.31 -8.50
C GLU A 17 -5.16 13.53 -8.71
N ASP A 18 -5.61 14.21 -7.65
CA ASP A 18 -6.51 15.36 -7.75
C ASP A 18 -5.77 16.56 -8.35
N GLU A 19 -6.09 16.93 -9.59
CA GLU A 19 -5.49 18.09 -10.28
C GLU A 19 -5.97 19.44 -9.73
N SER A 20 -7.08 19.47 -8.98
CA SER A 20 -7.58 20.69 -8.35
C SER A 20 -6.75 21.13 -7.15
N LEU A 21 -6.01 20.20 -6.55
CA LEU A 21 -5.12 20.45 -5.42
C LEU A 21 -3.70 20.75 -5.88
N ASN A 22 -3.11 21.81 -5.36
CA ASN A 22 -1.70 22.08 -5.55
C ASN A 22 -0.84 21.15 -4.67
N LYS A 23 0.46 21.08 -4.97
CA LYS A 23 1.38 20.18 -4.23
C LYS A 23 1.53 20.54 -2.75
N GLU A 24 1.33 21.80 -2.37
CA GLU A 24 1.40 22.24 -0.97
C GLU A 24 0.19 21.74 -0.19
N GLU A 25 -1.00 21.84 -0.77
CA GLU A 25 -2.25 21.30 -0.23
C GLU A 25 -2.16 19.78 -0.10
N LYS A 26 -1.69 19.08 -1.13
CA LYS A 26 -1.44 17.62 -1.08
C LYS A 26 -0.47 17.24 0.03
N PHE A 27 0.54 18.06 0.28
CA PHE A 27 1.48 17.81 1.37
C PHE A 27 0.84 18.01 2.75
N GLN A 28 0.00 19.02 2.91
CA GLN A 28 -0.78 19.20 4.15
C GLN A 28 -1.69 17.99 4.40
N TYR A 29 -2.36 17.48 3.36
CA TYR A 29 -3.15 16.24 3.49
C TYR A 29 -2.30 15.03 3.85
N LEU A 30 -1.10 14.89 3.27
CA LEU A 30 -0.17 13.81 3.62
C LEU A 30 0.19 13.86 5.11
N ILE A 31 0.51 15.05 5.62
CA ILE A 31 0.83 15.28 7.04
C ILE A 31 -0.36 14.92 7.94
N GLN A 32 -1.56 15.39 7.60
CA GLN A 32 -2.78 15.16 8.39
C GLN A 32 -3.18 13.69 8.43
N SER A 33 -2.85 12.95 7.37
CA SER A 33 -3.12 11.52 7.28
C SER A 33 -2.19 10.68 8.17
N MET A 34 -1.11 11.27 8.68
CA MET A 34 -0.17 10.59 9.56
C MET A 34 -0.54 10.77 11.03
N LYS A 35 -0.46 9.69 11.80
CA LYS A 35 -0.62 9.76 13.26
C LYS A 35 0.56 10.51 13.88
N MET A 36 0.29 11.59 14.61
CA MET A 36 1.30 12.39 15.30
C MET A 36 2.21 11.50 16.18
N GLY A 37 3.52 11.70 16.08
CA GLY A 37 4.53 10.92 16.81
C GLY A 37 4.78 9.50 16.26
N SER A 38 4.12 9.10 15.17
CA SER A 38 4.40 7.81 14.52
C SER A 38 5.69 7.84 13.71
N ARG A 39 6.24 6.66 13.41
CA ARG A 39 7.41 6.51 12.52
C ARG A 39 7.19 7.12 11.14
N ALA A 40 5.98 6.99 10.60
CA ALA A 40 5.60 7.57 9.32
C ALA A 40 5.52 9.09 9.37
N TYR A 41 4.91 9.65 10.42
CA TYR A 41 4.87 11.09 10.66
C TYR A 41 6.28 11.70 10.70
N ASN A 42 7.22 11.05 11.39
CA ASN A 42 8.60 11.53 11.47
C ASN A 42 9.33 11.51 10.11
N VAL A 43 8.98 10.59 9.21
CA VAL A 43 9.52 10.58 7.84
C VAL A 43 8.98 11.76 7.06
N VAL A 44 7.66 11.97 7.08
CA VAL A 44 7.01 13.07 6.35
C VAL A 44 7.50 14.43 6.87
N MET A 45 7.62 14.59 8.20
CA MET A 45 8.10 15.81 8.85
C MET A 45 9.59 16.09 8.70
N SER A 46 10.38 15.12 8.22
CA SER A 46 11.80 15.35 7.93
C SER A 46 12.02 16.26 6.72
N PHE A 47 10.96 16.50 5.93
CA PHE A 47 10.95 17.38 4.78
C PHE A 47 10.22 18.69 5.13
N PRO A 48 10.75 19.87 4.73
CA PRO A 48 10.03 21.12 4.86
C PRO A 48 8.72 21.08 4.06
N ALA A 49 7.61 21.52 4.68
CA ALA A 49 6.25 21.49 4.10
C ALA A 49 6.09 22.45 2.90
N SER A 50 6.65 22.09 1.75
CA SER A 50 6.57 22.84 0.49
C SER A 50 6.18 21.93 -0.68
N GLY A 51 5.55 22.50 -1.71
CA GLY A 51 5.09 21.74 -2.86
C GLY A 51 6.21 21.05 -3.64
N THR A 52 7.44 21.59 -3.59
CA THR A 52 8.63 20.96 -4.18
C THR A 52 9.04 19.69 -3.44
N ASN A 53 8.85 19.66 -2.12
CA ASN A 53 9.25 18.55 -1.26
C ASN A 53 8.17 17.48 -1.12
N TYR A 54 6.91 17.79 -1.47
CA TYR A 54 5.81 16.82 -1.49
C TYR A 54 6.17 15.48 -2.16
N PRO A 55 6.63 15.44 -3.44
CA PRO A 55 6.94 14.18 -4.09
C PRO A 55 8.10 13.43 -3.41
N LEU A 56 9.07 14.15 -2.83
CA LEU A 56 10.19 13.55 -2.11
C LEU A 56 9.72 12.91 -0.79
N ALA A 57 8.84 13.58 -0.05
CA ALA A 57 8.25 13.06 1.18
C ALA A 57 7.35 11.85 0.90
N LEU A 58 6.57 11.88 -0.18
CA LEU A 58 5.72 10.79 -0.61
C LEU A 58 6.54 9.56 -1.02
N GLN A 59 7.59 9.76 -1.81
CA GLN A 59 8.51 8.68 -2.20
C GLN A 59 9.23 8.08 -0.99
N ALA A 60 9.76 8.90 -0.09
CA ALA A 60 10.40 8.40 1.14
C ALA A 60 9.43 7.60 2.03
N LEU A 61 8.15 7.96 2.02
CA LEU A 61 7.11 7.21 2.70
C LEU A 61 6.84 5.86 2.00
N GLN A 62 6.80 5.84 0.66
CA GLN A 62 6.65 4.62 -0.14
C GLN A 62 7.85 3.67 -0.01
N ASP A 63 9.08 4.16 -0.09
CA ASP A 63 10.28 3.33 0.05
C ASP A 63 10.32 2.61 1.40
N ARG A 64 9.82 3.27 2.45
CA ARG A 64 9.87 2.76 3.82
C ARG A 64 8.64 1.94 4.21
N PHE A 65 7.46 2.27 3.68
CA PHE A 65 6.19 1.68 4.10
C PHE A 65 5.30 1.17 2.95
N GLY A 66 5.62 1.51 1.71
CA GLY A 66 4.96 1.08 0.47
C GLY A 66 5.49 -0.24 -0.08
N ARG A 67 6.04 -1.13 0.77
CA ARG A 67 6.60 -2.45 0.41
C ARG A 67 5.53 -3.39 -0.18
N THR A 68 5.04 -3.08 -1.37
CA THR A 68 4.21 -3.94 -2.22
C THR A 68 4.92 -5.26 -2.51
N ASP A 69 6.25 -5.27 -2.59
CA ASP A 69 7.08 -6.47 -2.74
C ASP A 69 6.88 -7.48 -1.59
N LEU A 70 6.76 -7.00 -0.34
CA LEU A 70 6.47 -7.88 0.81
C LEU A 70 5.05 -8.44 0.76
N LEU A 71 4.13 -7.68 0.19
CA LEU A 71 2.75 -8.09 0.03
C LEU A 71 2.62 -9.16 -1.06
N ILE A 72 3.31 -8.96 -2.18
CA ILE A 72 3.46 -9.96 -3.25
C ILE A 72 4.13 -11.21 -2.68
N GLU A 73 5.22 -11.07 -1.91
CA GLU A 73 5.89 -12.19 -1.26
C GLU A 73 5.00 -12.91 -0.24
N HIS A 74 4.17 -12.17 0.51
CA HIS A 74 3.19 -12.75 1.44
C HIS A 74 2.11 -13.55 0.71
N TYR A 75 1.48 -12.97 -0.31
CA TYR A 75 0.46 -13.66 -1.11
C TYR A 75 1.05 -14.83 -1.92
N MET A 76 2.29 -14.72 -2.41
CA MET A 76 3.00 -15.83 -3.04
C MET A 76 3.26 -16.97 -2.05
N ARG A 77 3.62 -16.66 -0.79
CA ARG A 77 3.76 -17.68 0.27
C ARG A 77 2.42 -18.30 0.66
N GLU A 78 1.35 -17.53 0.75
CA GLU A 78 0.00 -18.08 0.97
C GLU A 78 -0.44 -19.00 -0.18
N LEU A 79 -0.19 -18.61 -1.44
CA LEU A 79 -0.45 -19.46 -2.61
C LEU A 79 0.38 -20.75 -2.57
N LEU A 80 1.68 -20.65 -2.27
CA LEU A 80 2.56 -21.81 -2.14
C LEU A 80 2.09 -22.74 -1.01
N ALA A 81 1.66 -22.19 0.12
CA ALA A 81 1.13 -22.96 1.24
C ALA A 81 -0.19 -23.64 0.89
N LEU A 82 -1.09 -22.94 0.20
CA LEU A 82 -2.35 -23.50 -0.32
C LEU A 82 -2.11 -24.65 -1.30
N VAL A 83 -1.22 -24.47 -2.28
CA VAL A 83 -0.92 -25.48 -3.29
C VAL A 83 -0.17 -26.69 -2.69
N SER A 84 0.60 -26.48 -1.63
CA SER A 84 1.34 -27.54 -0.93
C SER A 84 0.48 -28.35 0.05
N ASN A 85 -0.52 -27.74 0.70
CA ASN A 85 -1.49 -28.42 1.56
C ASN A 85 -2.64 -29.04 0.75
N LYS A 86 -2.34 -30.16 0.07
CA LYS A 86 -3.35 -30.96 -0.67
C LYS A 86 -4.28 -31.81 0.21
N SER A 87 -4.20 -31.70 1.54
CA SER A 87 -4.94 -32.57 2.45
C SER A 87 -6.25 -31.92 2.93
N ASN A 88 -7.38 -32.42 2.41
CA ASN A 88 -8.75 -32.25 2.90
C ASN A 88 -9.41 -30.86 2.81
N ILE A 89 -9.08 -30.04 1.82
CA ILE A 89 -9.86 -28.83 1.51
C ILE A 89 -10.84 -29.16 0.38
N ASN A 90 -12.12 -28.79 0.55
CA ASN A 90 -13.12 -28.95 -0.51
C ASN A 90 -12.70 -28.16 -1.75
N LEU A 91 -12.88 -28.73 -2.94
CA LEU A 91 -12.39 -28.16 -4.19
C LEU A 91 -12.91 -26.72 -4.43
N CYS A 92 -14.14 -26.43 -4.00
CA CYS A 92 -14.74 -25.10 -4.09
C CYS A 92 -14.06 -24.08 -3.17
N GLU A 93 -13.79 -24.44 -1.91
CA GLU A 93 -13.11 -23.55 -0.95
C GLU A 93 -11.67 -23.27 -1.38
N PHE A 94 -10.98 -24.29 -1.90
CA PHE A 94 -9.66 -24.14 -2.48
C PHE A 94 -9.67 -23.20 -3.69
N TYR A 95 -10.65 -23.36 -4.59
CA TYR A 95 -10.81 -22.49 -5.74
C TYR A 95 -11.12 -21.04 -5.34
N ASP A 96 -11.99 -20.82 -4.36
CA ASP A 96 -12.34 -19.47 -3.89
C ASP A 96 -11.16 -18.78 -3.21
N GLN A 97 -10.38 -19.49 -2.40
CA GLN A 97 -9.16 -18.96 -1.77
C GLN A 97 -8.09 -18.63 -2.81
N LEU A 98 -7.89 -19.50 -3.79
CA LEU A 98 -6.94 -19.29 -4.89
C LEU A 98 -7.36 -18.08 -5.74
N LYS A 99 -8.65 -17.96 -6.06
CA LYS A 99 -9.21 -16.83 -6.81
C LYS A 99 -9.14 -15.52 -6.04
N HIS A 100 -9.35 -15.56 -4.71
CA HIS A 100 -9.15 -14.40 -3.84
C HIS A 100 -7.69 -13.95 -3.87
N CYS A 101 -6.74 -14.87 -3.68
CA CYS A 101 -5.31 -14.55 -3.67
C CYS A 101 -4.84 -13.98 -5.02
N LEU A 102 -5.28 -14.58 -6.14
CA LEU A 102 -4.98 -14.07 -7.49
C LEU A 102 -5.53 -12.67 -7.74
N ARG A 103 -6.76 -12.36 -7.28
CA ARG A 103 -7.33 -11.02 -7.44
C ARG A 103 -6.53 -9.97 -6.65
N GLN A 104 -6.08 -10.30 -5.44
CA GLN A 104 -5.27 -9.38 -4.64
C GLN A 104 -3.88 -9.17 -5.26
N LEU A 105 -3.25 -10.22 -5.78
CA LEU A 105 -1.99 -10.12 -6.52
C LEU A 105 -2.11 -9.26 -7.79
N CYS A 106 -3.15 -9.46 -8.60
CA CYS A 106 -3.36 -8.63 -9.79
C CYS A 106 -3.64 -7.17 -9.43
N SER A 107 -4.48 -6.91 -8.42
CA SER A 107 -4.77 -5.55 -7.95
C SER A 107 -3.50 -4.81 -7.49
N THR A 108 -2.64 -5.50 -6.77
CA THR A 108 -1.40 -4.93 -6.21
C THR A 108 -0.31 -4.73 -7.28
N ALA A 109 -0.23 -5.63 -8.26
CA ALA A 109 0.62 -5.45 -9.43
C ALA A 109 0.15 -4.28 -10.31
N SER A 110 -1.16 -4.12 -10.54
CA SER A 110 -1.71 -3.00 -11.33
C SER A 110 -1.57 -1.64 -10.66
N SER A 111 -1.51 -1.58 -9.32
CA SER A 111 -1.28 -0.33 -8.57
C SER A 111 0.21 0.08 -8.50
N SER A 112 1.12 -0.77 -8.97
CA SER A 112 2.57 -0.53 -8.92
C SER A 112 3.16 -0.05 -10.27
N TYR A 113 2.31 0.20 -11.28
CA TYR A 113 2.66 0.69 -12.61
C TYR A 113 1.97 2.02 -12.93
#